data_AF-M4ZA34-F1
#
_entry.id   AF-M4ZA34-F1
#
_cell.length_a   1.000
_cell.length_b   1.000
_cell.length_c   1.000
_cell.angle_alpha   90.00
_cell.angle_beta   90.00
_cell.angle_gamma   90.00
#
_symmetry.space_group_name_H-M   'P 1'
#
loop_
_entity.id
_entity.type
_entity.pdbx_description
1 polymer ?
#
loop_
_entity_poly.entity_id
_entity_poly.type
_entity_poly.pdbx_seq_one_letter_code
_entity_poly.pdbx_strand_id
1 'polypeptide(L)' 'MTRMTIPDSETSDHARALCSPVALAFVRIVMACRGVTEARARQIYLDYINGVRPEHAPAALD' A
#
# COMPACT_ATOMS: atom_id res chain seq x y z
N MET A 1 -10.67 30.18 18.80
CA MET A 1 -9.90 29.77 17.62
C MET A 1 -9.87 28.25 17.55
N THR A 2 -10.74 27.66 16.74
CA THR A 2 -10.87 26.21 16.59
C THR A 2 -9.71 25.71 15.73
N ARG A 3 -8.79 24.98 16.34
CA ARG A 3 -7.64 24.37 15.68
C ARG A 3 -8.17 23.34 14.67
N MET A 4 -8.12 23.67 13.39
CA MET A 4 -8.35 22.71 12.30
C MET A 4 -7.22 21.68 12.33
N THR A 5 -7.49 20.54 12.95
CA THR A 5 -6.66 19.35 12.78
C THR A 5 -6.89 18.88 11.34
N ILE A 6 -5.89 19.03 10.48
CA ILE A 6 -5.89 18.48 9.12
C ILE A 6 -5.24 17.08 9.23
N PRO A 7 -5.99 15.97 9.27
CA PRO A 7 -5.42 14.63 9.05
C PRO A 7 -5.19 14.33 7.56
N ASP A 8 -5.32 15.32 6.67
CA ASP A 8 -5.50 15.10 5.24
C ASP A 8 -4.21 14.80 4.45
N SER A 9 -3.03 15.07 5.01
CA SER A 9 -1.78 14.91 4.25
C SER A 9 -1.45 13.46 3.92
N GLU A 10 -1.68 12.51 4.85
CA GLU A 10 -1.36 11.09 4.61
C GLU A 10 -2.36 10.43 3.65
N THR A 11 -3.65 10.76 3.77
CA THR A 11 -4.69 10.25 2.86
C THR A 11 -4.53 10.81 1.44
N SER A 12 -4.16 12.08 1.31
CA SER A 12 -3.87 12.71 0.02
C SER A 12 -2.62 12.14 -0.66
N ASP A 13 -1.59 11.80 0.13
CA ASP A 13 -0.36 11.17 -0.39
C ASP A 13 -0.63 9.73 -0.89
N HIS A 14 -1.36 8.92 -0.12
CA HIS A 14 -1.76 7.58 -0.53
C HIS A 14 -2.61 7.57 -1.81
N ALA A 15 -3.56 8.49 -1.93
CA ALA A 15 -4.38 8.61 -3.14
C ALA A 15 -3.50 8.95 -4.36
N ARG A 16 -2.53 9.86 -4.22
CA ARG A 16 -1.56 10.18 -5.29
C ARG A 16 -0.67 8.99 -5.63
N ALA A 17 -0.15 8.28 -4.63
CA ALA A 17 0.68 7.10 -4.83
C ALA A 17 -0.06 6.00 -5.60
N LEU A 18 -1.35 5.80 -5.31
CA LEU A 18 -2.21 4.83 -5.98
C LEU A 18 -2.66 5.24 -7.39
N CYS A 19 -2.58 6.52 -7.75
CA CYS A 19 -2.86 7.00 -9.10
C CYS A 19 -1.69 6.79 -10.08
N SER A 20 -0.52 6.38 -9.61
CA SER A 20 0.62 6.07 -10.48
C SER A 20 0.32 4.89 -11.41
N PRO A 21 0.77 4.92 -12.69
CA PRO A 21 0.62 3.77 -13.59
C PRO A 21 1.26 2.49 -13.04
N VAL A 22 2.32 2.62 -12.25
CA VAL A 22 2.99 1.50 -11.57
C VAL A 22 2.07 0.89 -10.52
N ALA A 23 1.43 1.72 -9.70
CA ALA A 23 0.50 1.25 -8.67
C ALA A 23 -0.70 0.53 -9.29
N LEU A 24 -1.26 1.07 -10.37
CA LEU A 24 -2.37 0.45 -11.09
C LEU A 24 -1.99 -0.90 -11.70
N ALA A 25 -0.80 -1.00 -12.31
CA ALA A 25 -0.30 -2.27 -12.85
C ALA A 25 -0.07 -3.30 -11.73
N PHE A 26 0.57 -2.88 -10.63
CA PHE A 26 0.80 -3.72 -9.46
C PHE A 26 -0.51 -4.27 -8.89
N VAL A 27 -1.51 -3.41 -8.67
CA VAL A 27 -2.82 -3.81 -8.15
C VAL A 27 -3.47 -4.86 -9.04
N ARG A 28 -3.47 -4.65 -10.37
CA ARG A 28 -4.02 -5.63 -11.33
C ARG A 28 -3.29 -6.96 -11.28
N ILE A 29 -1.97 -6.95 -11.22
CA ILE A 29 -1.15 -8.17 -11.15
C ILE A 29 -1.44 -8.92 -9.84
N VAL A 30 -1.46 -8.23 -8.71
CA VAL A 30 -1.71 -8.85 -7.40
C VAL A 30 -3.12 -9.43 -7.31
N MET A 31 -4.12 -8.73 -7.84
CA MET A 31 -5.49 -9.27 -7.92
C MET A 31 -5.53 -10.54 -8.77
N ALA A 32 -4.91 -10.55 -9.95
CA ALA A 32 -4.90 -11.71 -10.84
C ALA A 32 -4.11 -12.90 -10.26
N CYS A 33 -2.95 -12.65 -9.64
CA CYS A 33 -2.08 -13.70 -9.13
C CYS A 33 -2.53 -14.25 -7.76
N ARG A 34 -3.13 -13.43 -6.90
CA ARG A 34 -3.48 -13.82 -5.52
C ARG A 34 -4.98 -13.95 -5.27
N GLY A 35 -5.83 -13.60 -6.24
CA GLY A 35 -7.29 -13.67 -6.09
C GLY A 35 -7.83 -12.76 -4.98
N VAL A 36 -7.12 -11.67 -4.66
CA VAL A 36 -7.50 -10.74 -3.60
C VAL A 36 -8.36 -9.59 -4.13
N THR A 37 -9.07 -8.93 -3.22
CA THR A 37 -9.82 -7.72 -3.55
C THR A 37 -8.89 -6.55 -3.91
N GLU A 38 -9.41 -5.60 -4.67
CA GLU A 38 -8.67 -4.39 -5.05
C GLU A 38 -8.20 -3.61 -3.82
N ALA A 39 -9.05 -3.45 -2.80
CA ALA A 39 -8.69 -2.78 -1.56
C ALA A 39 -7.49 -3.46 -0.88
N ARG A 40 -7.45 -4.80 -0.86
CA ARG A 40 -6.33 -5.55 -0.30
C ARG A 40 -5.06 -5.39 -1.13
N ALA A 41 -5.16 -5.40 -2.47
CA ALA A 41 -4.04 -5.19 -3.36
C ALA A 41 -3.43 -3.77 -3.22
N ARG A 42 -4.28 -2.74 -3.08
CA ARG A 42 -3.83 -1.35 -2.81
C ARG A 42 -3.11 -1.25 -1.48
N GLN A 43 -3.61 -1.90 -0.43
CA GLN A 43 -2.94 -1.95 0.87
C GLN A 43 -1.57 -2.62 0.79
N ILE A 44 -1.43 -3.71 0.03
CA ILE A 44 -0.12 -4.36 -0.19
C ILE A 44 0.86 -3.41 -0.88
N TYR A 45 0.40 -2.61 -1.85
CA TYR A 45 1.25 -1.62 -2.51
C TYR A 45 1.69 -0.51 -1.55
N LEU A 46 0.78 -0.01 -0.72
CA LEU A 46 1.09 1.00 0.30
C LEU A 46 2.08 0.48 1.34
N ASP A 47 1.87 -0.75 1.82
CA ASP A 47 2.78 -1.46 2.74
C ASP A 47 4.20 -1.56 2.17
N TYR A 48 4.31 -1.90 0.88
CA TYR A 48 5.57 -1.98 0.15
C TYR A 48 6.31 -0.64 0.05
N ILE A 49 5.63 0.44 -0.39
CA ILE A 49 6.29 1.76 -0.55
C ILE A 49 6.59 2.43 0.78
N ASN A 50 5.78 2.17 1.82
CA ASN A 50 6.01 2.67 3.16
C ASN A 50 7.08 1.88 3.91
N GLY A 51 7.67 0.86 3.28
CA GLY A 51 8.76 0.08 3.85
C GLY A 51 8.34 -0.69 5.09
N VAL A 52 7.07 -1.07 5.21
CA VAL A 52 6.59 -1.99 6.24
C VAL A 52 7.16 -3.35 5.90
N ARG A 53 8.43 -3.54 6.26
CA ARG A 53 9.11 -4.81 6.13
C ARG A 53 8.37 -5.77 7.06
N PRO A 54 7.82 -6.90 6.58
CA PRO A 54 7.36 -7.92 7.49
C PRO A 54 8.59 -8.38 8.26
N GLU A 55 8.63 -8.08 9.55
CA GLU A 55 9.80 -8.29 10.41
C GLU A 55 10.12 -9.77 10.65
N HIS A 56 9.39 -10.67 10.00
CA HIS A 56 9.52 -12.12 10.12
C HIS A 56 9.27 -12.81 8.76
N ALA A 57 10.29 -12.84 7.92
CA ALA A 57 10.56 -14.08 7.20
C ALA A 57 11.58 -14.83 8.06
N PRO A 58 11.22 -15.96 8.72
CA PRO A 58 12.23 -16.76 9.38
C PRO A 58 13.21 -17.16 8.28
N ALA A 59 14.45 -16.71 8.40
CA ALA A 59 15.54 -17.29 7.66
C ALA A 59 15.49 -18.79 7.98
N ALA A 60 15.06 -19.59 7.01
CA ALA A 60 15.33 -21.01 7.02
C ALA A 60 16.84 -21.13 6.89
N LEU A 61 17.51 -21.12 8.05
CA LEU A 61 18.88 -21.59 8.21
C LEU A 61 18.79 -23.11 8.15
N ASP A 62 19.38 -23.65 7.08
CA ASP A 62 19.77 -25.06 6.93
C ASP A 62 20.85 -25.42 7.96
#